data_AF-A0A5N5FYU8-F1
#
_entry.id   AF-A0A5N5FYU8-F1
#
_cell.length_a   1.000
_cell.length_b   1.000
_cell.length_c   1.000
_cell.angle_alpha   90.00
_cell.angle_beta   90.00
_cell.angle_gamma   90.00
#
_symmetry.space_group_name_H-M   'P 1'
#
loop_
_entity.id
_entity.type
_entity.pdbx_description
1 polymer ?
#
loop_
_entity_poly.entity_id
_entity_poly.type
_entity_poly.pdbx_seq_one_letter_code
_entity_poly.pdbx_strand_id
1 'polypeptide(L)'
;MTETGQFLFFTSCLYIIIYPLIISVVVALPTKAEGYDLRPGAAGAPFKIALFADLHFGEAESTDWGPLQDVNSTRVMSSVLDHETPEFVIYLGDVITANNILIRNASLYWDQAISPTRARGIPWASVFGNHDDAAFEWPIEWFSAPGIPKIHCPVANSSCSGKEDCSFQGTQRLELMKNEIELNMLSHSRYGPKGLWPSVSNYVLQVLSSEDPKSAVAFLYFLDSGGGSYPEVISSAQAEWFRLKALEINPDSSVPEIIFWHIPSRAYEKVAPKFGIHKPCVGSLNEEQVAPQEAEMGMMKLLAKRKSAKAIFVGHNHGLDWCCPHKELWLCFARHTGYGGYGNWDRGARIVEITQKPFSVKSWIRMEDGNVHSEVVLSP
;
A
#
# COMPACT_ATOMS: atom_id res chain seq x y z
N MET A 1 -2.67 27.75 102.01
CA MET A 1 -1.86 28.54 101.06
C MET A 1 -1.44 27.61 99.95
N THR A 2 -2.01 27.80 98.75
CA THR A 2 -1.41 27.46 97.45
C THR A 2 -2.42 27.87 96.40
N GLU A 3 -2.15 29.01 95.77
CA GLU A 3 -2.87 29.55 94.61
C GLU A 3 -2.56 28.75 93.35
N THR A 4 -3.59 28.61 92.51
CA THR A 4 -3.57 27.98 91.19
C THR A 4 -2.98 28.94 90.15
N GLY A 5 -1.82 28.58 89.58
CA GLY A 5 -1.21 29.25 88.42
C GLY A 5 -1.29 28.37 87.18
N GLN A 6 -1.97 28.86 86.14
CA GLN A 6 -2.09 28.26 84.81
C GLN A 6 -0.75 28.36 84.05
N PHE A 7 -0.24 27.24 83.52
CA PHE A 7 0.83 27.22 82.52
C PHE A 7 0.35 26.54 81.24
N LEU A 8 0.49 27.28 80.13
CA LEU A 8 0.19 26.88 78.75
C LEU A 8 1.21 25.85 78.25
N PHE A 9 0.74 24.72 77.76
CA PHE A 9 1.56 23.75 77.02
C PHE A 9 1.51 24.06 75.52
N PHE A 10 2.68 24.38 74.93
CA PHE A 10 2.89 24.39 73.48
C PHE A 10 3.19 22.97 73.01
N THR A 11 2.27 22.33 72.29
CA THR A 11 2.55 21.13 71.49
C THR A 11 2.83 21.53 70.05
N SER A 12 4.11 21.44 69.65
CA SER A 12 4.56 21.55 68.26
C SER A 12 4.22 20.26 67.51
N CYS A 13 3.30 20.31 66.54
CA CYS A 13 3.06 19.23 65.59
C CYS A 13 3.99 19.40 64.37
N LEU A 14 4.94 18.48 64.18
CA LEU A 14 5.73 18.36 62.96
C LEU A 14 4.84 17.80 61.84
N TYR A 15 4.59 18.58 60.78
CA TYR A 15 3.97 18.08 59.55
C TYR A 15 5.04 17.47 58.64
N ILE A 16 4.99 16.16 58.40
CA ILE A 16 5.80 15.49 57.37
C ILE A 16 5.08 15.66 56.03
N ILE A 17 5.66 16.47 55.13
CA ILE A 17 5.19 16.63 53.75
C ILE A 17 5.85 15.52 52.91
N ILE A 18 5.07 14.54 52.47
CA ILE A 18 5.52 13.53 51.50
C ILE A 18 5.21 14.06 50.09
N TYR A 19 6.24 14.37 49.32
CA TYR A 19 6.10 14.66 47.89
C TYR A 19 6.03 13.34 47.11
N PRO A 20 5.02 13.11 46.24
CA PRO A 20 5.02 11.94 45.37
C PRO A 20 6.11 12.09 44.32
N LEU A 21 6.98 11.08 44.22
CA LEU A 21 8.00 10.97 43.18
C LEU A 21 7.29 10.67 41.84
N ILE A 22 7.06 11.71 41.02
CA ILE A 22 6.56 11.54 39.66
C ILE A 22 7.71 11.01 38.81
N ILE A 23 7.71 9.69 38.55
CA ILE A 23 8.57 9.08 37.55
C ILE A 23 8.00 9.45 36.18
N SER A 24 8.51 10.52 35.59
CA SER A 24 8.22 10.86 34.19
C SER A 24 8.84 9.82 33.28
N VAL A 25 8.05 8.83 32.84
CA VAL A 25 8.41 7.96 31.73
C VAL A 25 8.41 8.84 30.47
N VAL A 26 9.60 9.24 30.03
CA VAL A 26 9.77 9.89 28.73
C VAL A 26 9.54 8.82 27.67
N VAL A 27 8.30 8.72 27.18
CA VAL A 27 8.02 7.99 25.94
C VAL A 27 8.63 8.83 24.82
N ALA A 28 9.75 8.38 24.27
CA ALA A 28 10.32 8.99 23.08
C ALA A 28 9.30 8.87 21.94
N LEU A 29 8.75 10.00 21.50
CA LEU A 29 7.99 10.05 20.27
C LEU A 29 8.93 9.66 19.12
N PRO A 30 8.52 8.76 18.21
CA PRO A 30 9.34 8.41 17.06
C PRO A 30 9.58 9.68 16.23
N THR A 31 10.82 10.15 16.23
CA THR A 31 11.29 11.18 15.29
C THR A 31 11.36 10.56 13.90
N LYS A 32 10.82 11.24 12.88
CA LYS A 32 10.92 10.83 11.47
C LYS A 32 12.39 10.47 11.18
N ALA A 33 12.69 9.18 11.01
CA ALA A 33 14.03 8.75 10.69
C ALA A 33 14.44 9.41 9.36
N GLU A 34 15.57 10.12 9.35
CA GLU A 34 16.21 10.51 8.11
C GLU A 34 16.73 9.24 7.44
N GLY A 35 15.87 8.62 6.62
CA GLY A 35 16.19 7.43 5.86
C GLY A 35 14.92 6.67 5.51
N TYR A 36 14.53 6.71 4.25
CA TYR A 36 13.41 5.91 3.70
C TYR A 36 13.85 4.49 3.36
N ASP A 37 14.92 4.06 4.00
CA ASP A 37 15.60 2.81 3.75
C ASP A 37 14.86 1.68 4.46
N LEU A 38 14.58 0.63 3.70
CA LEU A 38 13.89 -0.55 4.21
C LEU A 38 14.93 -1.53 4.74
N ARG A 39 14.66 -2.15 5.89
CA ARG A 39 15.59 -3.07 6.55
C ARG A 39 14.87 -4.32 7.04
N PRO A 40 15.51 -5.50 7.00
CA PRO A 40 15.00 -6.69 7.69
C PRO A 40 14.79 -6.44 9.19
N GLY A 41 13.82 -7.14 9.78
CA GLY A 41 13.53 -7.03 11.22
C GLY A 41 14.65 -7.54 12.14
N ALA A 42 15.53 -8.40 11.60
CA ALA A 42 16.69 -8.93 12.31
C ALA A 42 17.87 -9.20 11.37
N ALA A 43 19.09 -9.24 11.93
CA ALA A 43 20.29 -9.56 11.17
C ALA A 43 20.21 -10.96 10.55
N GLY A 44 20.42 -11.04 9.23
CA GLY A 44 20.34 -12.29 8.46
C GLY A 44 18.92 -12.80 8.19
N ALA A 45 17.87 -12.14 8.69
CA ALA A 45 16.49 -12.50 8.37
C ALA A 45 16.15 -12.07 6.93
N PRO A 46 15.22 -12.79 6.25
CA PRO A 46 14.68 -12.32 4.99
C PRO A 46 13.88 -11.02 5.19
N PHE A 47 13.71 -10.27 4.11
CA PHE A 47 12.82 -9.11 4.05
C PHE A 47 11.55 -9.49 3.31
N LYS A 48 10.43 -9.51 4.01
CA LYS A 48 9.12 -9.93 3.51
C LYS A 48 8.21 -8.74 3.26
N ILE A 49 7.53 -8.78 2.12
CA ILE A 49 6.60 -7.76 1.64
C ILE A 49 5.26 -8.42 1.38
N ALA A 50 4.17 -7.91 1.95
CA ALA A 50 2.82 -8.28 1.54
C ALA A 50 2.30 -7.29 0.48
N LEU A 51 1.75 -7.81 -0.62
CA LEU A 51 1.13 -7.03 -1.68
C LEU A 51 -0.39 -7.07 -1.52
N PHE A 52 -0.99 -5.93 -1.24
CA PHE A 52 -2.44 -5.78 -1.22
C PHE A 52 -2.88 -5.03 -2.47
N ALA A 53 -3.67 -5.69 -3.31
CA ALA A 53 -4.18 -5.14 -4.56
C ALA A 53 -5.70 -5.24 -4.58
N ASP A 54 -6.34 -4.29 -5.28
CA ASP A 54 -7.77 -4.38 -5.62
C ASP A 54 -8.63 -4.51 -4.35
N LEU A 55 -8.44 -3.58 -3.40
CA LEU A 55 -9.16 -3.57 -2.13
C LEU A 55 -10.57 -2.98 -2.28
N HIS A 56 -10.72 -1.99 -3.17
CA HIS A 56 -11.98 -1.34 -3.52
C HIS A 56 -12.76 -0.76 -2.34
N PHE A 57 -12.08 -0.20 -1.33
CA PHE A 57 -12.76 0.39 -0.18
C PHE A 57 -13.73 1.49 -0.62
N GLY A 58 -14.90 1.54 0.03
CA GLY A 58 -15.93 2.55 -0.23
C GLY A 58 -16.78 2.29 -1.48
N GLU A 59 -16.65 1.13 -2.10
CA GLU A 59 -17.60 0.70 -3.13
C GLU A 59 -19.02 0.58 -2.55
N ALA A 60 -20.01 1.08 -3.30
CA ALA A 60 -21.42 1.06 -2.90
C ALA A 60 -21.65 1.54 -1.45
N GLU A 61 -20.94 2.60 -1.01
CA GLU A 61 -20.94 3.10 0.38
C GLU A 61 -22.35 3.41 0.94
N SER A 62 -23.29 3.73 0.05
CA SER A 62 -24.68 4.07 0.40
C SER A 62 -25.59 2.86 0.64
N THR A 63 -25.08 1.63 0.49
CA THR A 63 -25.80 0.38 0.68
C THR A 63 -25.31 -0.37 1.92
N ASP A 64 -26.06 -1.38 2.39
CA ASP A 64 -25.60 -2.26 3.48
C ASP A 64 -24.48 -3.23 3.02
N TRP A 65 -24.34 -3.44 1.71
CA TRP A 65 -23.38 -4.41 1.15
C TRP A 65 -21.94 -3.88 1.17
N GLY A 66 -21.73 -2.62 0.78
CA GLY A 66 -20.40 -2.01 0.65
C GLY A 66 -19.60 -1.97 1.95
N PRO A 67 -20.12 -1.34 3.03
CA PRO A 67 -19.45 -1.31 4.33
C PRO A 67 -19.16 -2.70 4.90
N LEU A 68 -20.00 -3.71 4.60
CA LEU A 68 -19.73 -5.09 4.99
C LEU A 68 -18.52 -5.67 4.24
N GLN A 69 -18.33 -5.32 2.96
CA GLN A 69 -17.16 -5.74 2.20
C GLN A 69 -15.89 -5.08 2.74
N ASP A 70 -15.90 -3.80 3.10
CA ASP A 70 -14.76 -3.12 3.71
C ASP A 70 -14.31 -3.81 5.03
N VAL A 71 -15.28 -4.24 5.84
CA VAL A 71 -15.03 -5.05 7.05
C VAL A 71 -14.42 -6.41 6.70
N ASN A 72 -14.89 -7.08 5.65
CA ASN A 72 -14.34 -8.36 5.21
C ASN A 72 -12.92 -8.18 4.64
N SER A 73 -12.66 -7.17 3.80
CA SER A 73 -11.31 -6.79 3.32
C SER A 73 -10.35 -6.55 4.49
N THR A 74 -10.82 -5.85 5.53
CA THR A 74 -10.05 -5.62 6.77
C THR A 74 -9.67 -6.92 7.47
N ARG A 75 -10.57 -7.92 7.48
CA ARG A 75 -10.30 -9.25 8.05
C ARG A 75 -9.28 -10.02 7.23
N VAL A 76 -9.36 -9.99 5.90
CA VAL A 76 -8.38 -10.63 5.00
C VAL A 76 -7.00 -10.05 5.25
N MET A 77 -6.86 -8.72 5.17
CA MET A 77 -5.58 -8.05 5.41
C MET A 77 -5.03 -8.39 6.79
N SER A 78 -5.87 -8.35 7.83
CA SER A 78 -5.46 -8.72 9.19
C SER A 78 -4.96 -10.17 9.27
N SER A 79 -5.69 -11.12 8.67
CA SER A 79 -5.30 -12.53 8.63
C SER A 79 -3.95 -12.72 7.93
N VAL A 80 -3.76 -12.11 6.76
CA VAL A 80 -2.49 -12.19 6.03
C VAL A 80 -1.34 -11.61 6.86
N LEU A 81 -1.53 -10.43 7.46
CA LEU A 81 -0.49 -9.77 8.26
C LEU A 81 -0.13 -10.59 9.50
N ASP A 82 -1.10 -11.26 10.12
CA ASP A 82 -0.86 -12.10 11.31
C ASP A 82 -0.15 -13.42 10.98
N HIS A 83 -0.43 -14.01 9.81
CA HIS A 83 0.24 -15.24 9.36
C HIS A 83 1.64 -14.99 8.79
N GLU A 84 1.86 -13.83 8.17
CA GLU A 84 3.10 -13.55 7.44
C GLU A 84 4.09 -12.67 8.19
N THR A 85 3.60 -11.82 9.10
CA THR A 85 4.38 -10.83 9.85
C THR A 85 5.41 -10.11 8.97
N PRO A 86 4.99 -9.44 7.87
CA PRO A 86 5.93 -8.85 6.92
C PRO A 86 6.60 -7.59 7.49
N GLU A 87 7.83 -7.32 7.03
CA GLU A 87 8.53 -6.07 7.35
C GLU A 87 7.96 -4.87 6.59
N PHE A 88 7.21 -5.10 5.50
CA PHE A 88 6.69 -4.03 4.66
C PHE A 88 5.39 -4.44 3.95
N VAL A 89 4.57 -3.44 3.63
CA VAL A 89 3.36 -3.61 2.81
C VAL A 89 3.44 -2.74 1.57
N ILE A 90 2.97 -3.26 0.44
CA ILE A 90 2.74 -2.48 -0.77
C ILE A 90 1.25 -2.50 -1.10
N TYR A 91 0.63 -1.33 -1.14
CA TYR A 91 -0.70 -1.14 -1.70
C TYR A 91 -0.55 -0.94 -3.22
N LEU A 92 -0.96 -1.95 -3.98
CA LEU A 92 -0.67 -2.10 -5.41
C LEU A 92 -1.82 -1.58 -6.30
N GLY A 93 -2.41 -0.45 -5.93
CA GLY A 93 -3.50 0.20 -6.67
C GLY A 93 -4.89 -0.38 -6.40
N ASP A 94 -5.90 0.40 -6.78
CA ASP A 94 -7.32 0.17 -6.51
C ASP A 94 -7.57 -0.08 -5.02
N VAL A 95 -6.98 0.81 -4.21
CA VAL A 95 -7.16 0.83 -2.76
C VAL A 95 -8.58 1.26 -2.42
N ILE A 96 -9.09 2.26 -3.15
CA ILE A 96 -10.45 2.78 -3.01
C ILE A 96 -11.19 2.78 -4.35
N THR A 97 -12.52 2.82 -4.28
CA THR A 97 -13.39 2.92 -5.46
C THR A 97 -13.91 4.36 -5.61
N ALA A 98 -13.07 5.28 -6.09
CA ALA A 98 -13.40 6.71 -6.12
C ALA A 98 -14.66 7.04 -6.94
N ASN A 99 -14.96 6.23 -7.96
CA ASN A 99 -16.18 6.39 -8.75
C ASN A 99 -17.48 6.06 -7.98
N ASN A 100 -17.41 5.58 -6.74
CA ASN A 100 -18.56 5.31 -5.87
C ASN A 100 -18.59 6.15 -4.58
N ILE A 101 -17.54 6.93 -4.31
CA ILE A 101 -17.34 7.62 -3.04
C ILE A 101 -17.47 9.13 -3.21
N LEU A 102 -18.16 9.80 -2.30
CA LEU A 102 -18.14 11.26 -2.24
C LEU A 102 -16.74 11.76 -1.81
N ILE A 103 -16.18 12.74 -2.53
CA ILE A 103 -14.77 13.22 -2.42
C ILE A 103 -14.21 13.30 -0.99
N ARG A 104 -14.95 13.88 -0.04
CA ARG A 104 -14.45 14.04 1.34
C ARG A 104 -14.23 12.70 2.05
N ASN A 105 -14.94 11.65 1.64
CA ASN A 105 -14.79 10.31 2.20
C ASN A 105 -13.61 9.56 1.57
N ALA A 106 -13.06 9.99 0.42
CA ALA A 106 -11.97 9.26 -0.23
C ALA A 106 -10.75 9.12 0.69
N SER A 107 -10.38 10.19 1.41
CA SER A 107 -9.30 10.13 2.41
C SER A 107 -9.67 9.29 3.63
N LEU A 108 -10.96 9.23 4.01
CA LEU A 108 -11.44 8.36 5.08
C LEU A 108 -11.33 6.87 4.69
N TYR A 109 -11.76 6.50 3.48
CA TYR A 109 -11.66 5.13 3.00
C TYR A 109 -10.22 4.70 2.76
N TRP A 110 -9.37 5.62 2.26
CA TRP A 110 -7.93 5.38 2.19
C TRP A 110 -7.36 5.09 3.58
N ASP A 111 -7.72 5.91 4.59
CA ASP A 111 -7.31 5.72 5.98
C ASP A 111 -7.78 4.39 6.58
N GLN A 112 -9.01 3.97 6.26
CA GLN A 112 -9.55 2.67 6.67
C GLN A 112 -8.81 1.51 6.01
N ALA A 113 -8.55 1.58 4.71
CA ALA A 113 -7.84 0.55 3.95
C ALA A 113 -6.41 0.32 4.48
N ILE A 114 -5.72 1.39 4.89
CA ILE A 114 -4.37 1.29 5.47
C ILE A 114 -4.35 0.91 6.95
N SER A 115 -5.52 0.91 7.61
CA SER A 115 -5.60 0.75 9.07
C SER A 115 -5.05 -0.58 9.62
N PRO A 116 -5.21 -1.76 8.96
CA PRO A 116 -4.67 -3.02 9.51
C PRO A 116 -3.14 -3.03 9.56
N THR A 117 -2.52 -2.44 8.56
CA THR A 117 -1.06 -2.27 8.43
C THR A 117 -0.56 -1.28 9.46
N ARG A 118 -1.19 -0.11 9.55
CA ARG A 118 -0.85 0.93 10.52
C ARG A 118 -1.00 0.45 11.96
N ALA A 119 -2.07 -0.28 12.28
CA ALA A 119 -2.32 -0.80 13.63
C ALA A 119 -1.22 -1.77 14.11
N ARG A 120 -0.50 -2.42 13.18
CA ARG A 120 0.62 -3.32 13.47
C ARG A 120 1.98 -2.61 13.44
N GLY A 121 2.01 -1.31 13.16
CA GLY A 121 3.26 -0.54 13.06
C GLY A 121 4.12 -0.94 11.86
N ILE A 122 3.55 -1.60 10.85
CA ILE A 122 4.27 -2.05 9.66
C ILE A 122 4.37 -0.87 8.69
N PRO A 123 5.57 -0.51 8.19
CA PRO A 123 5.71 0.53 7.18
C PRO A 123 5.14 0.08 5.83
N TRP A 124 4.68 1.03 5.00
CA TRP A 124 4.11 0.72 3.69
C TRP A 124 4.45 1.74 2.61
N ALA A 125 4.18 1.38 1.36
CA ALA A 125 4.19 2.28 0.22
C ALA A 125 3.03 1.94 -0.73
N SER A 126 2.63 2.91 -1.54
CA SER A 126 1.43 2.82 -2.38
C SER A 126 1.71 3.25 -3.82
N VAL A 127 1.10 2.54 -4.78
CA VAL A 127 0.86 3.03 -6.14
C VAL A 127 -0.64 3.15 -6.39
N PHE A 128 -1.01 3.97 -7.37
CA PHE A 128 -2.41 4.15 -7.76
C PHE A 128 -2.83 3.17 -8.86
N GLY A 129 -4.09 2.75 -8.78
CA GLY A 129 -4.83 2.07 -9.83
C GLY A 129 -5.89 2.98 -10.47
N ASN A 130 -6.62 2.45 -11.44
CA ASN A 130 -7.59 3.22 -12.21
C ASN A 130 -8.81 3.66 -11.37
N HIS A 131 -9.17 2.93 -10.33
CA HIS A 131 -10.30 3.28 -9.47
C HIS A 131 -9.98 4.36 -8.43
N ASP A 132 -8.71 4.54 -8.07
CA ASP A 132 -8.32 5.44 -6.97
C ASP A 132 -8.62 6.93 -7.26
N ASP A 133 -8.75 7.30 -8.53
CA ASP A 133 -9.14 8.64 -8.97
C ASP A 133 -10.13 8.63 -10.14
N ALA A 134 -10.90 7.54 -10.27
CA ALA A 134 -11.98 7.47 -11.24
C ALA A 134 -13.04 8.55 -10.98
N ALA A 135 -13.64 9.05 -12.07
CA ALA A 135 -14.70 10.04 -11.97
C ALA A 135 -15.93 9.46 -11.27
N PHE A 136 -16.54 10.24 -10.37
CA PHE A 136 -17.75 9.82 -9.66
C PHE A 136 -18.88 9.45 -10.62
N GLU A 137 -19.43 8.25 -10.46
CA GLU A 137 -20.58 7.77 -11.20
C GLU A 137 -21.86 8.04 -10.42
N TRP A 138 -22.79 8.74 -11.05
CA TRP A 138 -24.07 9.10 -10.44
C TRP A 138 -25.02 7.90 -10.42
N PRO A 139 -25.41 7.38 -9.23
CA PRO A 139 -26.35 6.27 -9.16
C PRO A 139 -27.72 6.72 -9.66
N ILE A 140 -28.27 6.02 -10.66
CA ILE A 140 -29.54 6.41 -11.28
C ILE A 140 -30.71 6.33 -10.28
N GLU A 141 -30.59 5.43 -9.30
CA GLU A 141 -31.56 5.23 -8.22
C GLU A 141 -31.72 6.47 -7.34
N TRP A 142 -30.67 7.30 -7.21
CA TRP A 142 -30.72 8.54 -6.43
C TRP A 142 -31.66 9.59 -7.06
N PHE A 143 -31.97 9.44 -8.36
CA PHE A 143 -32.93 10.28 -9.08
C PHE A 143 -34.34 9.68 -9.09
N SER A 144 -34.58 8.63 -8.29
CA SER A 144 -35.88 8.02 -8.06
C SER A 144 -36.43 8.34 -6.65
N ALA A 145 -37.46 7.61 -6.20
CA ALA A 145 -38.18 7.90 -4.94
C ALA A 145 -37.31 7.97 -3.65
N PRO A 146 -36.20 7.23 -3.48
CA PRO A 146 -35.31 7.34 -2.32
C PRO A 146 -34.59 8.69 -2.22
N GLY A 147 -34.39 9.36 -3.36
CA GLY A 147 -33.61 10.59 -3.47
C GLY A 147 -32.11 10.39 -3.24
N ILE A 148 -31.35 11.47 -3.37
CA ILE A 148 -29.92 11.50 -3.06
C ILE A 148 -29.74 11.34 -1.53
N PRO A 149 -28.94 10.38 -1.05
CA PRO A 149 -28.63 10.22 0.37
C PRO A 149 -28.11 11.52 1.00
N LYS A 150 -28.39 11.75 2.28
CA LYS A 150 -27.90 12.94 2.97
C LYS A 150 -26.37 12.92 3.04
N ILE A 151 -25.73 13.90 2.40
CA ILE A 151 -24.29 14.10 2.45
C ILE A 151 -23.91 14.53 3.87
N HIS A 152 -23.16 13.69 4.58
CA HIS A 152 -22.57 14.04 5.86
C HIS A 152 -21.21 14.71 5.64
N CYS A 153 -21.19 16.03 5.42
CA CYS A 153 -19.93 16.80 5.44
C CYS A 153 -19.42 16.85 6.90
N PRO A 154 -18.15 16.51 7.21
CA PRO A 154 -17.62 16.59 8.57
C PRO A 154 -17.66 18.05 9.06
N VAL A 155 -18.14 18.23 10.29
CA VAL A 155 -18.40 19.54 10.89
C VAL A 155 -17.10 20.19 11.35
N ALA A 156 -16.75 21.33 10.74
CA ALA A 156 -16.12 22.56 11.26
C ALA A 156 -15.14 22.53 12.45
N ASN A 157 -14.37 21.46 12.67
CA ASN A 157 -13.17 21.51 13.52
C ASN A 157 -11.85 21.41 12.73
N SER A 158 -11.91 21.34 11.40
CA SER A 158 -10.75 21.62 10.54
C SER A 158 -10.78 23.09 10.11
N SER A 159 -9.61 23.69 9.92
CA SER A 159 -9.39 25.12 9.64
C SER A 159 -9.96 25.64 8.32
N CYS A 160 -10.83 24.89 7.64
CA CYS A 160 -11.43 25.24 6.36
C CYS A 160 -12.84 25.76 6.59
N SER A 161 -12.96 27.03 6.97
CA SER A 161 -14.24 27.73 7.11
C SER A 161 -14.73 28.23 5.76
N GLY A 162 -15.70 27.52 5.16
CA GLY A 162 -16.44 28.01 4.01
C GLY A 162 -17.59 27.08 3.66
N LYS A 163 -18.83 27.58 3.69
CA LYS A 163 -20.05 26.86 3.24
C LYS A 163 -20.04 26.52 1.74
N GLU A 164 -18.98 26.84 1.01
CA GLU A 164 -18.79 26.61 -0.44
C GLU A 164 -17.98 25.33 -0.75
N ASP A 165 -17.42 24.64 0.24
CA ASP A 165 -16.50 23.50 0.00
C ASP A 165 -17.18 22.11 -0.07
N CYS A 166 -18.50 21.99 0.04
CA CYS A 166 -19.18 20.73 -0.34
C CYS A 166 -19.40 20.73 -1.87
N SER A 167 -18.31 20.83 -2.65
CA SER A 167 -18.36 20.70 -4.12
C SER A 167 -18.05 19.25 -4.53
N PHE A 168 -18.78 18.74 -5.53
CA PHE A 168 -18.51 17.45 -6.16
C PHE A 168 -17.23 17.56 -6.99
N GLN A 169 -16.07 17.43 -6.36
CA GLN A 169 -14.77 17.70 -6.96
C GLN A 169 -13.92 16.52 -7.44
N GLY A 170 -14.39 15.28 -7.61
CA GLY A 170 -13.53 14.12 -7.95
C GLY A 170 -12.39 13.82 -6.96
N THR A 171 -12.10 12.55 -6.70
CA THR A 171 -10.91 12.19 -5.92
C THR A 171 -9.67 12.40 -6.78
N GLN A 172 -8.62 13.02 -6.24
CA GLN A 172 -7.36 13.24 -6.98
C GLN A 172 -6.22 12.47 -6.34
N ARG A 173 -5.44 11.74 -7.15
CA ARG A 173 -4.22 11.03 -6.73
C ARG A 173 -3.26 11.93 -5.94
N LEU A 174 -3.13 13.19 -6.34
CA LEU A 174 -2.26 14.15 -5.65
C LEU A 174 -2.72 14.42 -4.21
N GLU A 175 -4.03 14.53 -3.97
CA GLU A 175 -4.57 14.76 -2.63
C GLU A 175 -4.45 13.49 -1.77
N LEU A 176 -4.75 12.32 -2.34
CA LEU A 176 -4.55 11.03 -1.65
C LEU A 176 -3.09 10.83 -1.24
N MET A 177 -2.15 11.04 -2.16
CA MET A 177 -0.71 10.94 -1.89
C MET A 177 -0.27 11.95 -0.82
N LYS A 178 -0.79 13.18 -0.88
CA LYS A 178 -0.51 14.21 0.13
C LYS A 178 -0.96 13.76 1.52
N ASN A 179 -2.20 13.32 1.63
CA ASN A 179 -2.78 12.90 2.91
C ASN A 179 -2.07 11.66 3.44
N GLU A 180 -1.69 10.71 2.59
CA GLU A 180 -0.91 9.55 3.02
C GLU A 180 0.44 9.99 3.62
N ILE A 181 1.23 10.79 2.90
CA ILE A 181 2.57 11.21 3.32
C ILE A 181 2.54 12.12 4.56
N GLU A 182 1.59 13.06 4.62
CA GLU A 182 1.54 14.07 5.69
C GLU A 182 0.93 13.52 6.98
N LEU A 183 -0.06 12.62 6.88
CA LEU A 183 -0.79 12.12 8.05
C LEU A 183 -0.24 10.79 8.59
N ASN A 184 0.59 10.07 7.83
CA ASN A 184 1.07 8.76 8.24
C ASN A 184 2.61 8.70 8.29
N MET A 185 3.16 8.71 9.50
CA MET A 185 4.61 8.62 9.74
C MET A 185 5.26 7.31 9.26
N LEU A 186 4.47 6.26 9.06
CA LEU A 186 4.92 4.95 8.59
C LEU A 186 4.85 4.79 7.05
N SER A 187 4.31 5.79 6.34
CA SER A 187 4.30 5.76 4.87
C SER A 187 5.69 6.09 4.31
N HIS A 188 6.16 5.23 3.42
CA HIS A 188 7.33 5.42 2.57
C HIS A 188 6.95 5.86 1.16
N SER A 189 5.67 6.12 0.89
CA SER A 189 5.21 6.63 -0.40
C SER A 189 5.80 7.99 -0.71
N ARG A 190 5.96 8.27 -2.01
CA ARG A 190 6.57 9.51 -2.48
C ARG A 190 5.90 10.01 -3.75
N TYR A 191 5.93 11.33 -3.92
CA TYR A 191 5.68 11.93 -5.21
C TYR A 191 6.78 11.56 -6.20
N GLY A 192 6.37 11.33 -7.44
CA GLY A 192 7.28 11.32 -8.56
C GLY A 192 7.75 12.72 -8.96
N PRO A 193 8.78 12.81 -9.83
CA PRO A 193 9.19 14.07 -10.42
C PRO A 193 8.02 14.76 -11.13
N LYS A 194 7.90 16.09 -10.95
CA LYS A 194 6.83 16.90 -11.56
C LYS A 194 6.77 16.77 -13.09
N GLY A 195 7.90 16.48 -13.74
CA GLY A 195 7.97 16.26 -15.19
C GLY A 195 7.29 14.96 -15.68
N LEU A 196 6.80 14.11 -14.77
CA LEU A 196 6.06 12.89 -15.10
C LEU A 196 4.53 13.06 -15.04
N TRP A 197 4.04 14.25 -14.67
CA TRP A 197 2.61 14.55 -14.58
C TRP A 197 1.88 14.18 -15.90
N PRO A 198 0.68 13.58 -15.88
CA PRO A 198 -0.25 13.41 -14.74
C PRO A 198 0.10 12.32 -13.73
N SER A 199 1.15 11.53 -13.99
CA SER A 199 1.58 10.42 -13.17
C SER A 199 2.10 10.84 -11.78
N VAL A 200 1.57 10.25 -10.69
CA VAL A 200 1.85 10.69 -9.31
C VAL A 200 2.81 9.77 -8.57
N SER A 201 2.52 8.47 -8.47
CA SER A 201 3.34 7.51 -7.72
C SER A 201 4.48 6.96 -8.57
N ASN A 202 5.59 7.70 -8.68
CA ASN A 202 6.80 7.27 -9.41
C ASN A 202 8.05 7.45 -8.56
N TYR A 203 8.51 6.40 -7.91
CA TYR A 203 9.65 6.48 -6.99
C TYR A 203 10.36 5.14 -6.85
N VAL A 204 11.51 5.17 -6.18
CA VAL A 204 12.29 3.98 -5.87
C VAL A 204 12.60 3.96 -4.39
N LEU A 205 12.41 2.80 -3.76
CA LEU A 205 12.85 2.51 -2.40
C LEU A 205 13.97 1.48 -2.47
N GLN A 206 14.83 1.48 -1.46
CA GLN A 206 15.93 0.53 -1.36
C GLN A 206 15.78 -0.35 -0.11
N VAL A 207 15.95 -1.65 -0.30
CA VAL A 207 16.11 -2.60 0.79
C VAL A 207 17.60 -2.70 1.08
N LEU A 208 18.00 -2.39 2.31
CA LEU A 208 19.38 -2.38 2.74
C LEU A 208 19.79 -3.69 3.41
N SER A 209 21.08 -3.98 3.29
CA SER A 209 21.73 -5.10 3.96
C SER A 209 21.64 -4.92 5.47
N SER A 210 21.34 -6.03 6.16
CA SER A 210 21.37 -6.07 7.62
C SER A 210 22.80 -6.07 8.19
N GLU A 211 23.79 -6.41 7.36
CA GLU A 211 25.21 -6.47 7.74
C GLU A 211 25.99 -5.20 7.38
N ASP A 212 25.66 -4.56 6.26
CA ASP A 212 26.28 -3.32 5.79
C ASP A 212 25.19 -2.26 5.55
N PRO A 213 25.03 -1.30 6.47
CA PRO A 213 23.99 -0.28 6.38
C PRO A 213 24.07 0.64 5.16
N LYS A 214 25.11 0.55 4.32
CA LYS A 214 25.25 1.33 3.08
C LYS A 214 25.03 0.49 1.82
N SER A 215 24.88 -0.82 1.94
CA SER A 215 24.74 -1.73 0.80
C SER A 215 23.27 -2.04 0.52
N ALA A 216 22.84 -1.84 -0.73
CA ALA A 216 21.51 -2.21 -1.19
C ALA A 216 21.45 -3.70 -1.56
N VAL A 217 20.42 -4.39 -1.07
CA VAL A 217 20.08 -5.79 -1.40
C VAL A 217 19.11 -5.85 -2.57
N ALA A 218 18.18 -4.88 -2.65
CA ALA A 218 17.24 -4.76 -3.76
C ALA A 218 16.77 -3.32 -3.93
N PHE A 219 16.39 -2.95 -5.15
CA PHE A 219 15.65 -1.73 -5.44
C PHE A 219 14.20 -2.06 -5.80
N LEU A 220 13.26 -1.36 -5.17
CA LEU A 220 11.83 -1.49 -5.37
C LEU A 220 11.34 -0.27 -6.16
N TYR A 221 10.97 -0.46 -7.42
CA TYR A 221 10.46 0.60 -8.29
C TYR A 221 8.94 0.62 -8.26
N PHE A 222 8.38 1.80 -7.97
CA PHE A 222 6.97 2.08 -7.96
C PHE A 222 6.66 2.97 -9.15
N LEU A 223 5.77 2.52 -10.02
CA LEU A 223 5.37 3.21 -11.24
C LEU A 223 3.85 3.32 -11.26
N ASP A 224 3.39 4.48 -11.69
CA ASP A 224 1.96 4.74 -11.85
C ASP A 224 1.54 4.38 -13.28
N SER A 225 0.67 3.37 -13.39
CA SER A 225 0.19 2.81 -14.65
C SER A 225 -0.96 3.60 -15.31
N GLY A 226 -1.40 4.69 -14.70
CA GLY A 226 -2.52 5.50 -15.16
C GLY A 226 -3.90 4.90 -14.90
N GLY A 227 -4.87 5.28 -15.73
CA GLY A 227 -6.29 5.00 -15.53
C GLY A 227 -7.00 6.07 -14.71
N GLY A 228 -8.31 5.91 -14.56
CA GLY A 228 -9.15 6.84 -13.80
C GLY A 228 -9.30 8.19 -14.52
N SER A 229 -8.57 9.20 -14.05
CA SER A 229 -8.63 10.55 -14.62
C SER A 229 -7.83 10.76 -15.91
N TYR A 230 -6.99 9.78 -16.30
CA TYR A 230 -6.19 9.81 -17.53
C TYR A 230 -5.94 8.40 -18.10
N PRO A 231 -5.41 8.26 -19.34
CA PRO A 231 -5.27 6.97 -19.99
C PRO A 231 -4.48 5.93 -19.19
N GLU A 232 -4.76 4.65 -19.41
CA GLU A 232 -4.09 3.51 -18.79
C GLU A 232 -2.72 3.27 -19.45
N VAL A 233 -1.75 4.13 -19.16
CA VAL A 233 -0.44 4.13 -19.81
C VAL A 233 0.73 4.30 -18.84
N ILE A 234 1.83 3.61 -19.13
CA ILE A 234 3.16 4.03 -18.69
C ILE A 234 3.77 4.85 -19.82
N SER A 235 4.01 6.12 -19.56
CA SER A 235 4.47 7.09 -20.57
C SER A 235 5.94 6.90 -20.96
N SER A 236 6.32 7.48 -22.11
CA SER A 236 7.72 7.54 -22.53
C SER A 236 8.59 8.35 -21.56
N ALA A 237 8.01 9.36 -20.89
CA ALA A 237 8.68 10.14 -19.86
C ALA A 237 9.01 9.27 -18.63
N GLN A 238 8.08 8.40 -18.19
CA GLN A 238 8.33 7.44 -17.12
C GLN A 238 9.38 6.39 -17.52
N ALA A 239 9.33 5.89 -18.76
CA ALA A 239 10.34 4.97 -19.28
C ALA A 239 11.74 5.59 -19.31
N GLU A 240 11.86 6.85 -19.73
CA GLU A 240 13.12 7.57 -19.72
C GLU A 240 13.59 7.89 -18.30
N TRP A 241 12.68 8.29 -17.41
CA TRP A 241 12.99 8.48 -16.00
C TRP A 241 13.51 7.20 -15.35
N PHE A 242 12.86 6.06 -15.58
CA PHE A 242 13.32 4.77 -15.10
C PHE A 242 14.74 4.49 -15.60
N ARG A 243 14.98 4.66 -16.91
CA ARG A 243 16.30 4.43 -17.52
C ARG A 243 17.38 5.29 -16.86
N LEU A 244 17.13 6.58 -16.69
CA LEU A 244 18.06 7.52 -16.08
C LEU A 244 18.30 7.19 -14.60
N LYS A 245 17.22 6.92 -13.85
CA LYS A 245 17.30 6.62 -12.42
C LYS A 245 18.01 5.30 -12.16
N ALA A 246 17.77 4.29 -12.99
CA ALA A 246 18.43 2.99 -12.89
C ALA A 246 19.94 3.08 -13.23
N LEU A 247 20.33 3.94 -14.19
CA LEU A 247 21.74 4.23 -14.46
C LEU A 247 22.40 5.04 -13.33
N GLU A 248 21.66 5.93 -12.67
CA GLU A 248 22.15 6.73 -11.54
C GLU A 248 22.47 5.86 -10.32
N ILE A 249 21.55 4.97 -9.92
CA ILE A 249 21.65 4.23 -8.64
C ILE A 249 22.19 2.80 -8.77
N ASN A 250 22.13 2.23 -9.97
CA ASN A 250 22.53 0.84 -10.25
C ASN A 250 23.14 0.72 -11.66
N PRO A 251 24.24 1.46 -11.94
CA PRO A 251 24.81 1.58 -13.29
C PRO A 251 25.19 0.23 -13.90
N ASP A 252 25.75 -0.66 -13.09
CA ASP A 252 26.24 -1.98 -13.52
C ASP A 252 25.15 -3.06 -13.52
N SER A 253 23.91 -2.73 -13.13
CA SER A 253 22.80 -3.69 -12.99
C SER A 253 23.17 -4.86 -12.04
N SER A 254 23.92 -4.57 -10.98
CA SER A 254 24.45 -5.56 -10.04
C SER A 254 23.48 -5.86 -8.89
N VAL A 255 22.67 -4.89 -8.49
CA VAL A 255 21.64 -5.05 -7.47
C VAL A 255 20.31 -5.44 -8.13
N PRO A 256 19.61 -6.47 -7.65
CA PRO A 256 18.30 -6.87 -8.16
C PRO A 256 17.23 -5.79 -8.03
N GLU A 257 16.34 -5.72 -9.01
CA GLU A 257 15.28 -4.71 -9.13
C GLU A 257 13.93 -5.40 -9.29
N ILE A 258 12.98 -4.97 -8.47
CA ILE A 258 11.61 -5.47 -8.44
C ILE A 258 10.67 -4.30 -8.72
N ILE A 259 9.73 -4.49 -9.63
CA ILE A 259 8.90 -3.42 -10.17
C ILE A 259 7.44 -3.65 -9.77
N PHE A 260 6.76 -2.57 -9.41
CA PHE A 260 5.38 -2.54 -8.98
C PHE A 260 4.63 -1.45 -9.74
N TRP A 261 3.54 -1.82 -10.39
CA TRP A 261 2.53 -0.91 -10.92
C TRP A 261 1.18 -1.64 -10.96
N HIS A 262 0.07 -0.94 -11.14
CA HIS A 262 -1.24 -1.56 -10.96
C HIS A 262 -1.73 -2.35 -12.19
N ILE A 263 -1.85 -1.71 -13.36
CA ILE A 263 -2.48 -2.31 -14.55
C ILE A 263 -1.46 -3.15 -15.34
N PRO A 264 -1.75 -4.41 -15.72
CA PRO A 264 -0.81 -5.26 -16.45
C PRO A 264 -0.44 -4.66 -17.81
N SER A 265 0.82 -4.82 -18.24
CA SER A 265 1.20 -4.45 -19.61
C SER A 265 0.72 -5.47 -20.64
N ARG A 266 0.74 -5.15 -21.93
CA ARG A 266 0.46 -6.10 -23.02
C ARG A 266 1.42 -7.31 -23.06
N ALA A 267 2.52 -7.28 -22.31
CA ALA A 267 3.37 -8.45 -22.16
C ALA A 267 2.69 -9.56 -21.35
N TYR A 268 1.77 -9.23 -20.44
CA TYR A 268 1.00 -10.20 -19.66
C TYR A 268 0.07 -11.03 -20.54
N GLU A 269 -0.67 -10.40 -21.47
CA GLU A 269 -1.52 -11.12 -22.43
C GLU A 269 -0.74 -12.18 -23.23
N LYS A 270 0.51 -11.88 -23.58
CA LYS A 270 1.35 -12.76 -24.39
C LYS A 270 1.81 -14.00 -23.63
N VAL A 271 1.94 -13.90 -22.31
CA VAL A 271 2.39 -15.01 -21.45
C VAL A 271 1.23 -15.67 -20.70
N ALA A 272 0.01 -15.12 -20.81
CA ALA A 272 -1.16 -15.61 -20.10
C ALA A 272 -1.42 -17.10 -20.39
N PRO A 273 -1.63 -17.92 -19.34
CA PRO A 273 -2.00 -19.33 -19.50
C PRO A 273 -3.35 -19.48 -20.20
N LYS A 274 -3.43 -20.34 -21.23
CA LYS A 274 -4.66 -20.54 -22.03
C LYS A 274 -5.53 -21.74 -21.60
N PHE A 275 -4.91 -22.77 -21.03
CA PHE A 275 -5.57 -24.05 -20.71
C PHE A 275 -5.16 -24.51 -19.31
N GLY A 276 -5.37 -23.65 -18.32
CA GLY A 276 -4.90 -23.86 -16.95
C GLY A 276 -3.44 -23.43 -16.76
N ILE A 277 -3.05 -23.30 -15.49
CA ILE A 277 -1.71 -22.85 -15.11
C ILE A 277 -0.77 -24.05 -15.05
N HIS A 278 0.18 -24.09 -15.96
CA HIS A 278 1.18 -25.16 -16.04
C HIS A 278 2.59 -24.59 -16.05
N LYS A 279 3.57 -25.38 -15.58
CA LYS A 279 4.98 -25.00 -15.62
C LYS A 279 5.37 -24.57 -17.06
N PRO A 280 6.11 -23.46 -17.22
CA PRO A 280 6.85 -22.75 -16.16
C PRO A 280 6.04 -21.69 -15.38
N CYS A 281 4.77 -21.47 -15.71
CA CYS A 281 3.90 -20.59 -14.92
C CYS A 281 3.50 -21.24 -13.59
N VAL A 282 3.29 -20.41 -12.57
CA VAL A 282 2.88 -20.84 -11.23
C VAL A 282 1.78 -19.90 -10.72
N GLY A 283 0.66 -20.43 -10.26
CA GLY A 283 -0.51 -19.67 -9.83
C GLY A 283 -1.62 -20.63 -9.41
N SER A 284 -2.72 -20.09 -8.88
CA SER A 284 -3.89 -20.86 -8.46
C SER A 284 -5.20 -20.37 -9.09
N LEU A 285 -5.21 -19.17 -9.68
CA LEU A 285 -6.39 -18.51 -10.21
C LEU A 285 -6.11 -17.93 -11.61
N ASN A 286 -6.94 -18.31 -12.59
CA ASN A 286 -6.88 -17.83 -13.97
C ASN A 286 -8.27 -17.90 -14.62
N GLU A 287 -9.19 -17.11 -14.08
CA GLU A 287 -10.64 -17.17 -14.37
C GLU A 287 -11.12 -16.05 -15.31
N GLU A 288 -10.20 -15.24 -15.82
CA GLU A 288 -10.50 -14.18 -16.78
C GLU A 288 -9.35 -13.94 -17.77
N GLN A 289 -9.63 -13.08 -18.76
CA GLN A 289 -8.58 -12.60 -19.67
C GLN A 289 -7.85 -11.42 -19.04
N VAL A 290 -6.55 -11.32 -19.32
CA VAL A 290 -5.76 -10.14 -18.95
C VAL A 290 -6.39 -8.90 -19.59
N ALA A 291 -6.62 -7.86 -18.78
CA ALA A 291 -7.06 -6.54 -19.22
C ALA A 291 -5.85 -5.60 -19.19
N PRO A 292 -5.08 -5.47 -20.30
CA PRO A 292 -3.83 -4.74 -20.27
C PRO A 292 -4.03 -3.23 -20.38
N GLN A 293 -3.00 -2.49 -19.97
CA GLN A 293 -2.78 -1.10 -20.32
C GLN A 293 -2.92 -0.84 -21.82
N GLU A 294 -3.37 0.37 -22.16
CA GLU A 294 -3.39 0.85 -23.52
C GLU A 294 -1.99 0.85 -24.13
N ALA A 295 -0.97 1.31 -23.39
CA ALA A 295 0.42 1.28 -23.82
C ALA A 295 1.42 1.51 -22.69
N GLU A 296 2.56 0.80 -22.74
CA GLU A 296 3.70 0.98 -21.82
C GLU A 296 4.90 1.74 -22.42
N MET A 297 4.74 2.37 -23.60
CA MET A 297 5.69 3.27 -24.29
C MET A 297 7.18 2.85 -24.26
N GLY A 298 7.45 1.55 -24.37
CA GLY A 298 8.81 1.01 -24.42
C GLY A 298 9.41 0.59 -23.07
N MET A 299 8.70 0.78 -21.95
CA MET A 299 9.12 0.34 -20.62
C MET A 299 9.47 -1.15 -20.59
N MET A 300 8.58 -2.01 -21.11
CA MET A 300 8.84 -3.45 -21.17
C MET A 300 10.07 -3.83 -22.00
N LYS A 301 10.45 -3.02 -23.00
CA LYS A 301 11.68 -3.22 -23.78
C LYS A 301 12.94 -2.87 -22.97
N LEU A 302 12.87 -1.85 -22.11
CA LEU A 302 13.95 -1.48 -21.20
C LEU A 302 14.15 -2.56 -20.14
N LEU A 303 13.06 -2.95 -19.46
CA LEU A 303 13.08 -3.97 -18.40
C LEU A 303 13.57 -5.32 -18.92
N ALA A 304 13.07 -5.77 -20.07
CA ALA A 304 13.51 -7.03 -20.68
C ALA A 304 14.99 -7.09 -21.08
N LYS A 305 15.69 -5.95 -21.17
CA LYS A 305 17.12 -5.89 -21.47
C LYS A 305 17.98 -5.72 -20.22
N ARG A 306 17.36 -5.42 -19.08
CA ARG A 306 18.05 -5.07 -17.84
C ARG A 306 18.12 -6.30 -16.94
N LYS A 307 19.32 -6.90 -16.84
CA LYS A 307 19.55 -8.16 -16.13
C LYS A 307 19.22 -8.12 -14.64
N SER A 308 19.27 -6.94 -14.03
CA SER A 308 18.88 -6.72 -12.63
C SER A 308 17.37 -6.81 -12.43
N ALA A 309 16.53 -6.54 -13.44
CA ALA A 309 15.08 -6.62 -13.31
C ALA A 309 14.64 -8.09 -13.19
N LYS A 310 14.04 -8.46 -12.04
CA LYS A 310 13.68 -9.85 -11.73
C LYS A 310 12.20 -10.14 -11.88
N ALA A 311 11.35 -9.23 -11.42
CA ALA A 311 9.91 -9.42 -11.44
C ALA A 311 9.17 -8.09 -11.55
N ILE A 312 8.00 -8.15 -12.17
CA ILE A 312 7.01 -7.09 -12.22
C ILE A 312 5.75 -7.64 -11.55
N PHE A 313 5.20 -6.90 -10.59
CA PHE A 313 3.96 -7.24 -9.90
C PHE A 313 2.85 -6.26 -10.24
N VAL A 314 1.64 -6.79 -10.48
CA VAL A 314 0.44 -6.05 -10.90
C VAL A 314 -0.82 -6.55 -10.20
N GLY A 315 -1.87 -5.73 -10.18
CA GLY A 315 -3.23 -6.06 -9.70
C GLY A 315 -4.23 -6.05 -10.87
N HIS A 316 -5.31 -5.28 -10.72
CA HIS A 316 -6.33 -4.89 -11.72
C HIS A 316 -7.26 -6.02 -12.19
N ASN A 317 -6.70 -7.19 -12.50
CA ASN A 317 -7.47 -8.37 -12.85
C ASN A 317 -7.75 -9.20 -11.59
N HIS A 318 -9.02 -9.26 -11.15
CA HIS A 318 -9.37 -9.86 -9.88
C HIS A 318 -9.39 -11.40 -9.91
N GLY A 319 -9.52 -11.96 -11.11
CA GLY A 319 -9.56 -13.39 -11.39
C GLY A 319 -8.19 -13.98 -11.76
N LEU A 320 -7.09 -13.26 -11.52
CA LEU A 320 -5.73 -13.70 -11.87
C LEU A 320 -4.78 -13.62 -10.66
N ASP A 321 -3.96 -14.63 -10.47
CA ASP A 321 -2.91 -14.59 -9.44
C ASP A 321 -1.58 -15.24 -9.87
N TRP A 322 -1.41 -15.55 -11.15
CA TRP A 322 -0.25 -16.31 -11.61
C TRP A 322 1.01 -15.46 -11.81
N CYS A 323 2.16 -16.13 -11.78
CA CYS A 323 3.46 -15.68 -12.21
C CYS A 323 3.90 -16.49 -13.44
N CYS A 324 4.25 -15.82 -14.54
CA CYS A 324 4.78 -16.44 -15.76
C CYS A 324 6.10 -15.81 -16.20
N PRO A 325 7.05 -16.60 -16.73
CA PRO A 325 8.31 -16.06 -17.23
C PRO A 325 8.11 -15.29 -18.54
N HIS A 326 8.83 -14.17 -18.67
CA HIS A 326 8.93 -13.36 -19.87
C HIS A 326 10.40 -13.04 -20.15
N LYS A 327 11.10 -13.86 -20.94
CA LYS A 327 12.57 -13.78 -21.10
C LYS A 327 13.27 -14.05 -19.75
N GLU A 328 14.09 -13.12 -19.24
CA GLU A 328 14.82 -13.27 -17.97
C GLU A 328 14.08 -12.66 -16.76
N LEU A 329 12.83 -12.22 -16.92
CA LEU A 329 12.00 -11.64 -15.86
C LEU A 329 10.70 -12.42 -15.64
N TRP A 330 10.05 -12.19 -14.51
CA TRP A 330 8.74 -12.72 -14.17
C TRP A 330 7.65 -11.64 -14.22
N LEU A 331 6.48 -12.01 -14.73
CA LEU A 331 5.28 -11.20 -14.76
C LEU A 331 4.26 -11.84 -13.82
N CYS A 332 3.83 -11.13 -12.77
CA CYS A 332 3.11 -11.69 -11.63
C CYS A 332 1.89 -10.86 -11.24
N PHE A 333 0.73 -11.50 -11.13
CA PHE A 333 -0.46 -10.90 -10.48
C PHE A 333 -0.42 -11.08 -8.96
N ALA A 334 -0.84 -10.05 -8.20
CA ALA A 334 -0.75 -10.03 -6.74
C ALA A 334 -1.90 -10.75 -6.01
N ARG A 335 -2.92 -11.23 -6.73
CA ARG A 335 -4.22 -11.67 -6.23
C ARG A 335 -5.05 -10.53 -5.64
N HIS A 336 -6.32 -10.51 -6.02
CA HIS A 336 -7.35 -9.66 -5.44
C HIS A 336 -7.51 -9.89 -3.94
N THR A 337 -7.22 -8.86 -3.15
CA THR A 337 -7.24 -8.93 -1.68
C THR A 337 -8.60 -8.51 -1.10
N GLY A 338 -9.25 -7.53 -1.70
CA GLY A 338 -10.49 -6.94 -1.19
C GLY A 338 -11.71 -7.83 -1.39
N TYR A 339 -12.77 -7.55 -0.65
CA TYR A 339 -14.11 -8.06 -0.91
C TYR A 339 -14.97 -7.08 -1.74
N GLY A 340 -14.50 -5.85 -1.93
CA GLY A 340 -15.03 -4.96 -2.98
C GLY A 340 -14.51 -5.37 -4.36
N GLY A 341 -14.99 -4.72 -5.42
CA GLY A 341 -14.72 -5.10 -6.79
C GLY A 341 -15.54 -6.33 -7.22
N TYR A 342 -15.20 -6.90 -8.38
CA TYR A 342 -15.89 -8.05 -8.94
C TYR A 342 -15.26 -9.39 -8.56
N GLY A 343 -16.04 -10.47 -8.69
CA GLY A 343 -15.60 -11.85 -8.49
C GLY A 343 -15.84 -12.40 -7.08
N ASN A 344 -16.04 -13.71 -6.97
CA ASN A 344 -16.40 -14.40 -5.73
C ASN A 344 -15.36 -15.46 -5.28
N TRP A 345 -14.14 -15.39 -5.81
CA TRP A 345 -13.04 -16.30 -5.48
C TRP A 345 -12.52 -16.06 -4.06
N ASP A 346 -11.87 -17.06 -3.46
CA ASP A 346 -11.30 -16.89 -2.11
C ASP A 346 -10.27 -15.75 -2.08
N ARG A 347 -10.22 -14.98 -0.99
CA ARG A 347 -9.33 -13.81 -0.91
C ARG A 347 -7.96 -14.19 -0.36
N GLY A 348 -6.98 -13.37 -0.70
CA GLY A 348 -5.61 -13.57 -0.26
C GLY A 348 -4.72 -12.47 -0.81
N ALA A 349 -3.42 -12.62 -0.56
CA ALA A 349 -2.43 -11.65 -0.97
C ALA A 349 -1.17 -12.37 -1.45
N ARG A 350 -0.47 -11.76 -2.39
CA ARG A 350 0.86 -12.20 -2.78
C ARG A 350 1.89 -11.71 -1.80
N ILE A 351 2.77 -12.61 -1.40
CA ILE A 351 3.92 -12.32 -0.55
C ILE A 351 5.18 -12.36 -1.41
N VAL A 352 6.11 -11.45 -1.15
CA VAL A 352 7.44 -11.39 -1.76
C VAL A 352 8.47 -11.46 -0.65
N GLU A 353 9.40 -12.39 -0.75
CA GLU A 353 10.47 -12.58 0.22
C GLU A 353 11.83 -12.40 -0.44
N ILE A 354 12.66 -11.51 0.10
CA ILE A 354 14.01 -11.22 -0.35
C ILE A 354 14.98 -11.75 0.69
N THR A 355 15.72 -12.81 0.35
CA THR A 355 16.81 -13.34 1.18
C THR A 355 18.13 -12.81 0.67
N GLN A 356 18.98 -12.28 1.56
CA GLN A 356 20.27 -11.70 1.17
C GLN A 356 21.35 -12.76 0.90
N LYS A 357 21.40 -13.86 1.68
CA LYS A 357 22.48 -14.87 1.62
C LYS A 357 21.98 -16.31 1.85
N PRO A 358 22.13 -17.23 0.87
CA PRO A 358 22.36 -16.91 -0.54
C PRO A 358 21.25 -15.98 -1.06
N PHE A 359 21.57 -15.12 -2.02
CA PHE A 359 20.56 -14.20 -2.55
C PHE A 359 19.40 -15.01 -3.14
N SER A 360 18.16 -14.66 -2.80
CA SER A 360 17.01 -15.19 -3.52
C SER A 360 15.80 -14.27 -3.40
N VAL A 361 14.96 -14.27 -4.43
CA VAL A 361 13.62 -13.66 -4.40
C VAL A 361 12.60 -14.76 -4.59
N LYS A 362 11.74 -14.96 -3.60
CA LYS A 362 10.63 -15.90 -3.63
C LYS A 362 9.31 -15.17 -3.58
N SER A 363 8.26 -15.82 -4.07
CA SER A 363 6.91 -15.31 -3.93
C SER A 363 5.90 -16.44 -3.84
N TRP A 364 4.82 -16.25 -3.10
CA TRP A 364 3.71 -17.19 -2.94
C TRP A 364 2.41 -16.41 -2.69
N ILE A 365 1.28 -17.12 -2.69
CA ILE A 365 -0.02 -16.59 -2.28
C ILE A 365 -0.30 -17.05 -0.85
N ARG A 366 -0.60 -16.10 0.04
CA ARG A 366 -1.20 -16.35 1.35
C ARG A 366 -2.70 -16.12 1.27
N MET A 367 -3.48 -17.15 1.53
CA MET A 367 -4.93 -17.12 1.55
C MET A 367 -5.47 -16.57 2.88
N GLU A 368 -6.69 -16.05 2.87
CA GLU A 368 -7.36 -15.50 4.06
C GLU A 368 -7.58 -16.54 5.17
N ASP A 369 -7.65 -17.82 4.80
CA ASP A 369 -7.75 -18.98 5.71
C ASP A 369 -6.39 -19.44 6.26
N GLY A 370 -5.30 -18.76 5.87
CA GLY A 370 -3.94 -19.08 6.28
C GLY A 370 -3.25 -20.13 5.40
N ASN A 371 -3.86 -20.68 4.35
CA ASN A 371 -3.17 -21.60 3.44
C ASN A 371 -2.17 -20.89 2.51
N VAL A 372 -1.15 -21.63 2.07
CA VAL A 372 -0.12 -21.16 1.13
C VAL A 372 -0.23 -21.91 -0.18
N HIS A 373 -0.22 -21.16 -1.29
CA HIS A 373 -0.22 -21.74 -2.63
C HIS A 373 0.81 -21.06 -3.53
N SER A 374 1.11 -21.74 -4.64
CA SER A 374 1.77 -21.12 -5.80
C SER A 374 3.14 -20.49 -5.50
N GLU A 375 3.93 -21.14 -4.65
CA GLU A 375 5.31 -20.74 -4.35
C GLU A 375 6.19 -20.82 -5.62
N VAL A 376 6.96 -19.77 -5.87
CA VAL A 376 7.87 -19.64 -7.00
C VAL A 376 9.16 -18.92 -6.60
N VAL A 377 10.29 -19.39 -7.12
CA VAL A 377 11.59 -18.71 -7.02
C VAL A 377 11.78 -17.83 -8.26
N LEU A 378 11.76 -16.52 -8.06
CA LEU A 378 11.82 -15.52 -9.14
C LEU A 378 13.27 -15.18 -9.53
N SER A 379 14.18 -15.23 -8.57
CA SER A 379 15.62 -15.14 -8.78
C SER A 379 16.32 -16.02 -7.75
N PRO A 380 17.11 -17.02 -8.16
CA PRO A 380 17.97 -17.78 -7.26
C PRO A 380 19.27 -17.04 -6.94
#